data_AF-A0A0F6SEB3-F1
#
_entry.id   AF-A0A0F6SEB3-F1
#
_cell.length_a   1.000
_cell.length_b   1.000
_cell.length_c   1.000
_cell.angle_alpha   90.00
_cell.angle_beta   90.00
_cell.angle_gamma   90.00
#
_symmetry.space_group_name_H-M   'P 1'
#
loop_
_entity.id
_entity.type
_entity.pdbx_description
1 polymer ?
#
loop_
_entity_poly.entity_id
_entity_poly.type
_entity_poly.pdbx_seq_one_letter_code
_entity_poly.pdbx_strand_id
1 'polypeptide(L)'
;MRLIALVSLALVSLVLGGCSVVNATSEHRDPIPASEFCSVFAEVACRGLVECCPSAAGADIEACLGPAAARCAQDFGTLAADPRTGYDADAAARVAAEGNALIDTCSLALSDWLLQRTGFQSVLAGTVPGGERCDAPSAEDVAPIFSCERDDQSCVYDGTAWECSARRAQGERCLLTWDCQDGLYCAGVFGTGSCEPRQADGAFCVNDEACASLVCRTGQCVPRTLEDVYCGMDE
;
A
#
# COMPACT_ATOMS: atom_id res chain seq x y z
N MET A 1 -26.86 58.29 -41.66
CA MET A 1 -26.53 57.01 -42.33
C MET A 1 -25.07 56.71 -42.05
N ARG A 2 -24.78 55.73 -41.15
CA ARG A 2 -23.51 54.99 -40.88
C ARG A 2 -22.23 55.82 -40.60
N LEU A 3 -21.27 55.51 -39.73
CA LEU A 3 -20.92 54.54 -38.66
C LEU A 3 -19.59 55.18 -38.08
N ILE A 4 -19.39 55.41 -36.76
CA ILE A 4 -18.65 54.58 -35.76
C ILE A 4 -17.25 54.14 -36.27
N ALA A 5 -16.07 54.31 -35.63
CA ALA A 5 -15.52 54.79 -34.33
C ALA A 5 -13.98 55.04 -34.53
N LEU A 6 -13.18 55.89 -33.83
CA LEU A 6 -12.82 56.03 -32.38
C LEU A 6 -12.25 54.70 -31.82
N VAL A 7 -11.07 54.50 -31.20
CA VAL A 7 -10.14 55.21 -30.28
C VAL A 7 -8.85 54.34 -30.22
N SER A 8 -7.59 54.75 -30.39
CA SER A 8 -6.60 55.55 -29.60
C SER A 8 -6.25 55.10 -28.16
N LEU A 9 -5.03 54.54 -27.99
CA LEU A 9 -4.17 54.48 -26.79
C LEU A 9 -4.65 53.70 -25.54
N ALA A 10 -3.81 52.76 -25.07
CA ALA A 10 -3.12 52.87 -23.78
C ALA A 10 -2.11 51.72 -23.54
N LEU A 11 -1.07 52.07 -22.79
CA LEU A 11 0.08 51.29 -22.36
C LEU A 11 -0.27 49.96 -21.64
N VAL A 12 0.54 48.95 -21.96
CA VAL A 12 1.09 47.87 -21.10
C VAL A 12 0.54 47.83 -19.67
N SER A 13 -0.40 46.92 -19.46
CA SER A 13 -0.76 46.35 -18.15
C SER A 13 -0.68 44.84 -18.29
N LEU A 14 0.36 44.21 -17.75
CA LEU A 14 0.48 42.75 -17.67
C LEU A 14 1.34 42.37 -16.46
N VAL A 15 0.80 42.67 -15.28
CA VAL A 15 1.16 42.06 -14.00
C VAL A 15 -0.18 41.82 -13.29
N LEU A 16 -0.31 40.66 -12.64
CA LEU A 16 -1.48 40.11 -11.92
C LEU A 16 -2.39 39.18 -12.73
N GLY A 17 -1.78 38.21 -13.41
CA GLY A 17 -2.37 36.86 -13.50
C GLY A 17 -2.15 36.16 -12.16
N GLY A 18 -2.98 36.49 -11.16
CA GLY A 18 -3.09 35.70 -9.95
C GLY A 18 -3.71 34.36 -10.30
N CYS A 19 -2.88 33.39 -10.69
CA CYS A 19 -3.23 31.99 -10.49
C CYS A 19 -3.35 31.82 -8.98
N SER A 20 -4.56 31.99 -8.46
CA SER A 20 -4.99 31.27 -7.27
C SER A 20 -4.93 29.79 -7.65
N VAL A 21 -3.72 29.23 -7.64
CA VAL A 21 -3.57 27.83 -7.28
C VAL A 21 -4.12 27.82 -5.87
N VAL A 22 -5.39 27.44 -5.77
CA VAL A 22 -5.95 26.92 -4.53
C VAL A 22 -4.99 25.79 -4.21
N ASN A 23 -4.00 26.12 -3.38
CA ASN A 23 -3.27 25.15 -2.60
C ASN A 23 -4.42 24.40 -1.94
N ALA A 24 -4.72 23.19 -2.42
CA ALA A 24 -5.67 22.33 -1.76
C ALA A 24 -5.14 22.29 -0.34
N THR A 25 -5.80 23.04 0.55
CA THR A 25 -5.54 22.99 1.97
C THR A 25 -5.51 21.51 2.24
N SER A 26 -4.36 21.00 2.68
CA SER A 26 -4.25 19.67 3.25
C SER A 26 -5.46 19.55 4.16
N GLU A 27 -6.52 18.88 3.69
CA GLU A 27 -7.70 18.64 4.49
C GLU A 27 -7.11 18.00 5.73
N HIS A 28 -7.20 18.69 6.86
CA HIS A 28 -6.86 18.08 8.13
C HIS A 28 -7.86 16.94 8.24
N ARG A 29 -7.43 15.75 7.84
CA ARG A 29 -8.17 14.53 8.04
C ARG A 29 -7.96 14.19 9.50
N ASP A 30 -9.06 13.97 10.19
CA ASP A 30 -8.99 13.57 11.58
C ASP A 30 -8.21 12.24 11.68
N PRO A 31 -7.32 12.09 12.66
CA PRO A 31 -6.59 10.84 12.87
C PRO A 31 -7.58 9.68 13.05
N ILE A 32 -7.31 8.55 12.40
CA ILE A 32 -8.17 7.36 12.51
C ILE A 32 -7.60 6.48 13.62
N PRO A 33 -8.33 6.20 14.71
CA PRO A 33 -7.85 5.28 15.73
C PRO A 33 -7.82 3.84 15.21
N ALA A 34 -6.91 3.02 15.76
CA ALA A 34 -6.76 1.61 15.34
C ALA A 34 -8.06 0.81 15.37
N SER A 35 -8.95 1.10 16.32
CA SER A 35 -10.27 0.45 16.45
C SER A 35 -11.25 0.76 15.31
N GLU A 36 -11.05 1.86 14.59
CA GLU A 36 -11.93 2.31 13.50
C GLU A 36 -11.31 2.03 12.12
N PHE A 37 -9.99 1.85 12.04
CA PHE A 37 -9.28 1.71 10.77
C PHE A 37 -9.88 0.67 9.83
N CYS A 38 -10.17 -0.53 10.31
CA CYS A 38 -10.72 -1.58 9.45
C CYS A 38 -12.15 -1.28 8.97
N SER A 39 -12.94 -0.51 9.72
CA SER A 39 -14.25 -0.07 9.23
C SER A 39 -14.11 0.98 8.12
N VAL A 40 -13.19 1.94 8.29
CA VAL A 40 -12.90 2.94 7.26
C VAL A 40 -12.30 2.30 6.01
N PHE A 41 -11.35 1.39 6.19
CA PHE A 41 -10.70 0.72 5.06
C PHE A 41 -11.64 -0.25 4.33
N ALA A 42 -12.63 -0.82 5.03
CA ALA A 42 -13.68 -1.60 4.39
C ALA A 42 -14.53 -0.75 3.43
N GLU A 43 -14.85 0.50 3.77
CA GLU A 43 -15.54 1.41 2.85
C GLU A 43 -14.72 1.67 1.58
N VAL A 44 -13.39 1.87 1.74
CA VAL A 44 -12.45 1.99 0.63
C VAL A 44 -12.50 0.72 -0.23
N ALA A 45 -12.24 -0.45 0.34
CA ALA A 45 -12.21 -1.71 -0.39
C ALA A 45 -13.54 -2.03 -1.10
N CYS A 46 -14.67 -1.84 -0.42
CA CYS A 46 -16.00 -2.11 -0.99
C CYS A 46 -16.38 -1.15 -2.10
N ARG A 47 -15.94 0.12 -2.03
CA ARG A 47 -16.09 1.03 -3.19
C ARG A 47 -15.26 0.53 -4.38
N GLY A 48 -14.02 0.11 -4.13
CA GLY A 48 -13.17 -0.51 -5.16
C GLY A 48 -13.82 -1.72 -5.83
N LEU A 49 -14.44 -2.61 -5.04
CA LEU A 49 -15.23 -3.73 -5.56
C LEU A 49 -16.37 -3.22 -6.47
N VAL A 50 -17.25 -2.37 -5.97
CA VAL A 50 -18.45 -1.96 -6.74
C VAL A 50 -18.10 -1.16 -8.00
N GLU A 51 -17.09 -0.29 -7.93
CA GLU A 51 -16.75 0.65 -9.01
C GLU A 51 -15.74 0.09 -10.02
N CYS A 52 -14.79 -0.74 -9.57
CA CYS A 52 -13.67 -1.17 -10.39
C CYS A 52 -13.65 -2.67 -10.73
N CYS A 53 -14.41 -3.52 -10.03
CA CYS A 53 -14.54 -4.94 -10.37
C CYS A 53 -15.65 -5.16 -11.42
N PRO A 54 -15.31 -5.58 -12.66
CA PRO A 54 -16.33 -5.74 -13.71
C PRO A 54 -17.37 -6.83 -13.40
N SER A 55 -16.97 -7.89 -12.70
CA SER A 55 -17.88 -8.98 -12.30
C SER A 55 -18.79 -8.64 -11.12
N ALA A 56 -18.47 -7.60 -10.35
CA ALA A 56 -19.27 -7.11 -9.22
C ALA A 56 -20.05 -5.84 -9.56
N ALA A 57 -20.22 -5.52 -10.84
CA ALA A 57 -20.96 -4.34 -11.28
C ALA A 57 -22.39 -4.35 -10.70
N GLY A 58 -22.69 -3.34 -9.88
CA GLY A 58 -23.99 -3.23 -9.19
C GLY A 58 -24.12 -4.06 -7.90
N ALA A 59 -23.01 -4.58 -7.37
CA ALA A 59 -22.99 -5.16 -6.03
C ALA A 59 -23.41 -4.13 -4.96
N ASP A 60 -23.95 -4.64 -3.85
CA ASP A 60 -24.40 -3.83 -2.73
C ASP A 60 -23.22 -3.51 -1.80
N ILE A 61 -22.87 -2.23 -1.72
CA ILE A 61 -21.78 -1.77 -0.85
C ILE A 61 -22.06 -2.09 0.62
N GLU A 62 -23.30 -1.96 1.09
CA GLU A 62 -23.65 -2.20 2.49
C GLU A 62 -23.46 -3.68 2.87
N ALA A 63 -23.78 -4.59 1.93
CA ALA A 63 -23.55 -6.02 2.10
C ALA A 63 -22.06 -6.38 2.15
N CYS A 64 -21.19 -5.59 1.50
CA CYS A 64 -19.74 -5.80 1.48
C CYS A 64 -19.03 -5.32 2.77
N LEU A 65 -19.51 -4.24 3.40
CA LEU A 65 -18.80 -3.58 4.51
C LEU A 65 -18.47 -4.53 5.67
N GLY A 66 -19.44 -5.33 6.11
CA GLY A 66 -19.28 -6.24 7.24
C GLY A 66 -18.17 -7.28 7.02
N PRO A 67 -18.26 -8.11 5.97
CA PRO A 67 -17.21 -9.06 5.61
C PRO A 67 -15.84 -8.43 5.41
N ALA A 68 -15.75 -7.30 4.69
CA ALA A 68 -14.49 -6.61 4.43
C ALA A 68 -13.83 -6.10 5.73
N ALA A 69 -14.60 -5.49 6.62
CA ALA A 69 -14.10 -5.02 7.92
C ALA A 69 -13.64 -6.19 8.80
N ALA A 70 -14.39 -7.30 8.81
CA ALA A 70 -14.02 -8.51 9.55
C ALA A 70 -12.72 -9.13 9.03
N ARG A 71 -12.55 -9.18 7.71
CA ARG A 71 -11.31 -9.69 7.08
C ARG A 71 -10.11 -8.82 7.41
N CYS A 72 -10.27 -7.50 7.30
CA CYS A 72 -9.23 -6.55 7.74
C CYS A 72 -8.88 -6.76 9.22
N ALA A 73 -9.87 -6.88 10.10
CA ALA A 73 -9.62 -7.07 11.52
C ALA A 73 -8.88 -8.39 11.82
N GLN A 74 -9.18 -9.45 11.07
CA GLN A 74 -8.51 -10.74 11.17
C GLN A 74 -7.03 -10.67 10.75
N ASP A 75 -6.76 -10.08 9.59
CA ASP A 75 -5.41 -10.09 8.99
C ASP A 75 -4.52 -8.96 9.51
N PHE A 76 -5.08 -7.77 9.72
CA PHE A 76 -4.37 -6.55 10.08
C PHE A 76 -4.66 -6.06 11.51
N GLY A 77 -5.86 -6.32 12.04
CA GLY A 77 -6.27 -5.80 13.35
C GLY A 77 -5.35 -6.24 14.50
N THR A 78 -4.80 -7.45 14.43
CA THR A 78 -3.81 -7.94 15.41
C THR A 78 -2.49 -7.17 15.34
N LEU A 79 -2.01 -6.86 14.13
CA LEU A 79 -0.81 -6.05 13.90
C LEU A 79 -1.02 -4.62 14.41
N ALA A 80 -2.16 -4.00 14.09
CA ALA A 80 -2.48 -2.63 14.52
C ALA A 80 -2.61 -2.49 16.05
N ALA A 81 -3.04 -3.56 16.73
CA ALA A 81 -3.15 -3.58 18.19
C ALA A 81 -1.83 -3.94 18.90
N ASP A 82 -0.85 -4.51 18.18
CA ASP A 82 0.44 -4.89 18.75
C ASP A 82 1.29 -3.64 18.99
N PRO A 83 1.73 -3.37 20.23
CA PRO A 83 2.49 -2.15 20.54
C PRO A 83 3.83 -2.06 19.80
N ARG A 84 4.40 -3.18 19.33
CA ARG A 84 5.69 -3.19 18.62
C ARG A 84 5.60 -2.54 17.25
N THR A 85 4.46 -2.65 16.58
CA THR A 85 4.26 -2.16 15.20
C THR A 85 4.01 -0.65 15.13
N GLY A 86 3.76 0.00 16.27
CA GLY A 86 3.67 1.46 16.35
C GLY A 86 2.58 2.07 15.47
N TYR A 87 1.33 1.63 15.65
CA TYR A 87 0.20 2.17 14.88
C TYR A 87 0.17 3.71 14.86
N ASP A 88 0.14 4.30 13.67
CA ASP A 88 0.07 5.75 13.42
C ASP A 88 -1.31 6.13 12.86
N ALA A 89 -2.09 6.83 13.68
CA ALA A 89 -3.45 7.28 13.35
C ALA A 89 -3.49 8.35 12.24
N ASP A 90 -2.46 9.19 12.14
CA ASP A 90 -2.34 10.18 11.06
C ASP A 90 -1.96 9.49 9.74
N ALA A 91 -1.09 8.48 9.81
CA ALA A 91 -0.77 7.63 8.66
C ALA A 91 -1.99 6.86 8.17
N ALA A 92 -2.80 6.33 9.08
CA ALA A 92 -4.06 5.67 8.75
C ALA A 92 -5.01 6.57 7.93
N ALA A 93 -5.15 7.84 8.32
CA ALA A 93 -5.96 8.80 7.58
C ALA A 93 -5.41 9.08 6.17
N ARG A 94 -4.07 9.14 6.01
CA ARG A 94 -3.41 9.27 4.69
C ARG A 94 -3.59 8.01 3.84
N VAL A 95 -3.43 6.83 4.42
CA VAL A 95 -3.60 5.56 3.73
C VAL A 95 -5.02 5.37 3.20
N ALA A 96 -6.03 5.73 4.00
CA ALA A 96 -7.41 5.76 3.51
C ALA A 96 -7.58 6.76 2.35
N ALA A 97 -6.93 7.93 2.39
CA ALA A 97 -6.94 8.91 1.31
C ALA A 97 -6.35 8.38 0.01
N GLU A 98 -5.17 7.77 0.10
CA GLU A 98 -4.43 7.24 -1.04
C GLU A 98 -5.16 6.06 -1.67
N GLY A 99 -5.69 5.15 -0.84
CA GLY A 99 -6.53 4.05 -1.30
C GLY A 99 -7.75 4.54 -2.08
N ASN A 100 -8.42 5.59 -1.58
CA ASN A 100 -9.51 6.24 -2.29
C ASN A 100 -9.06 6.80 -3.66
N ALA A 101 -7.94 7.52 -3.70
CA ALA A 101 -7.42 8.08 -4.96
C ALA A 101 -7.04 7.00 -5.99
N LEU A 102 -6.53 5.84 -5.54
CA LEU A 102 -6.26 4.70 -6.40
C LEU A 102 -7.55 4.08 -6.95
N ILE A 103 -8.61 4.01 -6.15
CA ILE A 103 -9.93 3.51 -6.56
C ILE A 103 -10.60 4.45 -7.56
N ASP A 104 -10.51 5.76 -7.36
CA ASP A 104 -11.14 6.74 -8.25
C ASP A 104 -10.63 6.65 -9.71
N THR A 105 -9.49 5.97 -9.91
CA THR A 105 -8.89 5.71 -11.23
C THR A 105 -8.82 4.23 -11.59
N CYS A 106 -9.39 3.34 -10.77
CA CYS A 106 -9.28 1.89 -10.87
C CYS A 106 -7.85 1.41 -11.13
N SER A 107 -6.90 1.99 -10.38
CA SER A 107 -5.47 1.78 -10.58
C SER A 107 -5.05 0.36 -10.19
N LEU A 108 -4.43 -0.34 -11.15
CA LEU A 108 -3.79 -1.63 -10.88
C LEU A 108 -2.62 -1.52 -9.90
N ALA A 109 -2.10 -0.32 -9.63
CA ALA A 109 -1.03 -0.11 -8.66
C ALA A 109 -1.48 -0.37 -7.20
N LEU A 110 -2.79 -0.51 -6.95
CA LEU A 110 -3.32 -0.78 -5.61
C LEU A 110 -2.67 -2.01 -4.97
N SER A 111 -2.47 -3.11 -5.69
CA SER A 111 -1.86 -4.31 -5.10
C SER A 111 -0.40 -4.11 -4.69
N ASP A 112 0.38 -3.33 -5.45
CA ASP A 112 1.76 -3.01 -5.02
C ASP A 112 1.75 -2.06 -3.83
N TRP A 113 0.88 -1.06 -3.84
CA TRP A 113 0.71 -0.12 -2.73
C TRP A 113 0.27 -0.84 -1.43
N LEU A 114 -0.59 -1.86 -1.52
CA LEU A 114 -1.01 -2.69 -0.37
C LEU A 114 0.17 -3.44 0.28
N LEU A 115 1.19 -3.80 -0.51
CA LEU A 115 2.37 -4.54 -0.05
C LEU A 115 3.58 -3.66 0.27
N GLN A 116 3.50 -2.34 0.09
CA GLN A 116 4.63 -1.44 0.34
C GLN A 116 4.60 -0.88 1.76
N ARG A 117 5.77 -0.78 2.38
CA ARG A 117 6.01 -0.07 3.66
C ARG A 117 5.59 1.39 3.59
N THR A 118 5.77 2.01 2.45
CA THR A 118 5.41 3.41 2.18
C THR A 118 3.97 3.57 1.68
N GLY A 119 3.25 2.47 1.42
CA GLY A 119 1.86 2.45 1.00
C GLY A 119 0.93 2.12 2.18
N PHE A 120 0.08 1.10 2.03
CA PHE A 120 -0.89 0.69 3.05
C PHE A 120 -0.24 0.41 4.41
N GLN A 121 0.97 -0.14 4.41
CA GLN A 121 1.64 -0.56 5.64
C GLN A 121 2.28 0.58 6.40
N SER A 122 2.29 1.80 5.84
CA SER A 122 2.81 2.99 6.52
C SER A 122 2.01 3.32 7.80
N VAL A 123 0.83 2.72 7.97
CA VAL A 123 0.06 2.74 9.23
C VAL A 123 0.82 2.08 10.39
N LEU A 124 1.77 1.19 10.11
CA LEU A 124 2.61 0.53 11.11
C LEU A 124 3.99 1.20 11.12
N ALA A 125 4.15 2.25 11.92
CA ALA A 125 5.37 3.08 11.92
C ALA A 125 6.59 2.38 12.54
N GLY A 126 6.36 1.34 13.34
CA GLY A 126 7.39 0.70 14.15
C GLY A 126 7.71 1.48 15.44
N THR A 127 8.39 0.80 16.36
CA THR A 127 8.79 1.34 17.67
C THR A 127 10.23 1.01 18.05
N VAL A 128 10.92 0.22 17.23
CA VAL A 128 12.29 -0.24 17.46
C VAL A 128 13.25 0.54 16.56
N PRO A 129 14.20 1.29 17.14
CA PRO A 129 15.19 2.02 16.38
C PRO A 129 16.10 1.10 15.54
N GLY A 130 16.67 1.65 14.48
CA GLY A 130 17.63 0.93 13.64
C GLY A 130 18.87 0.46 14.43
N GLY A 131 19.26 -0.79 14.22
CA GLY A 131 20.37 -1.47 14.90
C GLY A 131 19.99 -2.08 16.26
N GLU A 132 18.78 -1.83 16.75
CA GLU A 132 18.30 -2.42 18.01
C GLU A 132 17.62 -3.78 17.76
N ARG A 133 17.54 -4.57 18.84
CA ARG A 133 16.87 -5.87 18.80
C ARG A 133 15.37 -5.71 18.67
N CYS A 134 14.79 -6.43 17.73
CA CYS A 134 13.34 -6.46 17.48
C CYS A 134 12.69 -7.79 17.87
N ASP A 135 13.51 -8.82 18.20
CA ASP A 135 13.13 -10.14 18.72
C ASP A 135 11.86 -10.77 18.07
N ALA A 136 12.05 -11.73 17.16
CA ALA A 136 10.95 -12.54 16.63
C ALA A 136 10.89 -13.91 17.34
N PRO A 137 9.98 -14.10 18.32
CA PRO A 137 9.96 -15.29 19.18
C PRO A 137 9.52 -16.56 18.45
N SER A 138 8.77 -16.44 17.35
CA SER A 138 8.40 -17.57 16.48
C SER A 138 8.18 -17.13 15.04
N ALA A 139 8.10 -18.09 14.12
CA ALA A 139 7.82 -17.81 12.71
C ALA A 139 6.36 -17.37 12.45
N GLU A 140 5.44 -17.62 13.39
CA GLU A 140 4.05 -17.15 13.30
C GLU A 140 3.88 -15.72 13.81
N ASP A 141 4.83 -15.19 14.60
CA ASP A 141 4.79 -13.82 15.09
C ASP A 141 5.26 -12.86 13.99
N VAL A 142 4.30 -12.27 13.30
CA VAL A 142 4.52 -11.36 12.17
C VAL A 142 4.73 -9.90 12.59
N ALA A 143 4.36 -9.51 13.81
CA ALA A 143 4.52 -8.13 14.29
C ALA A 143 5.98 -7.63 14.33
N PRO A 144 6.99 -8.46 14.71
CA PRO A 144 8.40 -8.10 14.60
C PRO A 144 8.78 -7.57 13.23
N ILE A 145 8.24 -8.13 12.14
CA ILE A 145 8.53 -7.67 10.77
C ILE A 145 8.32 -6.15 10.70
N PHE A 146 7.18 -5.65 11.19
CA PHE A 146 6.79 -4.24 11.15
C PHE A 146 7.28 -3.39 12.33
N SER A 147 8.15 -3.92 13.19
CA SER A 147 8.54 -3.24 14.43
C SER A 147 9.59 -2.13 14.25
N CYS A 148 10.28 -2.06 13.12
CA CYS A 148 11.35 -1.09 12.90
C CYS A 148 10.83 0.29 12.49
N GLU A 149 11.35 1.35 13.11
CA GLU A 149 10.88 2.75 12.94
C GLU A 149 11.09 3.34 11.54
N ARG A 150 11.93 2.71 10.72
CA ARG A 150 12.27 3.18 9.37
C ARG A 150 11.63 2.30 8.31
N ASP A 151 11.07 2.93 7.28
CA ASP A 151 10.44 2.29 6.13
C ASP A 151 11.41 1.46 5.27
N ASP A 152 12.69 1.82 5.27
CA ASP A 152 13.78 1.09 4.63
C ASP A 152 14.35 -0.06 5.47
N GLN A 153 13.75 -0.35 6.64
CA GLN A 153 14.18 -1.40 7.55
C GLN A 153 13.13 -2.50 7.74
N SER A 154 13.62 -3.68 8.16
CA SER A 154 12.79 -4.78 8.64
C SER A 154 13.50 -5.47 9.80
N CYS A 155 12.75 -6.19 10.62
CA CYS A 155 13.31 -7.05 11.65
C CYS A 155 13.86 -8.31 10.99
N VAL A 156 15.17 -8.37 10.81
CA VAL A 156 15.83 -9.46 10.08
C VAL A 156 16.74 -10.25 10.99
N TYR A 157 16.85 -11.55 10.73
CA TYR A 157 17.81 -12.42 11.41
C TYR A 157 19.18 -12.31 10.75
N ASP A 158 20.21 -11.94 11.51
CA ASP A 158 21.58 -11.80 11.01
C ASP A 158 22.44 -13.08 11.17
N GLY A 159 21.88 -14.11 11.80
CA GLY A 159 22.60 -15.34 12.18
C GLY A 159 22.76 -15.52 13.69
N THR A 160 22.62 -14.45 14.46
CA THR A 160 22.78 -14.40 15.92
C THR A 160 21.59 -13.78 16.65
N ALA A 161 20.98 -12.76 16.05
CA ALA A 161 19.90 -11.99 16.63
C ALA A 161 18.92 -11.50 15.56
N TRP A 162 17.72 -11.12 16.01
CA TRP A 162 16.76 -10.37 15.22
C TRP A 162 16.96 -8.90 15.51
N GLU A 163 17.33 -8.13 14.49
CA GLU A 163 17.67 -6.71 14.61
C GLU A 163 17.01 -5.89 13.51
N CYS A 164 16.66 -4.65 13.83
CA CYS A 164 16.17 -3.70 12.85
C CYS A 164 17.31 -3.25 11.95
N SER A 165 17.35 -3.80 10.74
CA SER A 165 18.40 -3.49 9.77
C SER A 165 17.79 -3.13 8.42
N ALA A 166 18.61 -2.54 7.55
CA ALA A 166 18.17 -2.21 6.19
C ALA A 166 17.59 -3.46 5.49
N ARG A 167 16.53 -3.26 4.73
CA ARG A 167 15.98 -4.31 3.86
C ARG A 167 17.04 -4.77 2.87
N ARG A 168 17.08 -6.09 2.67
CA ARG A 168 18.04 -6.86 1.90
C ARG A 168 18.00 -6.47 0.43
N ALA A 169 19.17 -6.14 -0.10
CA ALA A 169 19.35 -5.86 -1.52
C ALA A 169 19.32 -7.15 -2.35
N GLN A 170 19.31 -7.02 -3.67
CA GLN A 170 19.33 -8.15 -4.58
C GLN A 170 20.53 -9.09 -4.31
N GLY A 171 20.26 -10.40 -4.27
CA GLY A 171 21.23 -11.46 -4.03
C GLY A 171 21.54 -11.72 -2.56
N GLU A 172 21.10 -10.86 -1.64
CA GLU A 172 21.28 -11.09 -0.21
C GLU A 172 20.29 -12.13 0.33
N ARG A 173 20.68 -12.81 1.42
CA ARG A 173 19.85 -13.85 2.03
C ARG A 173 18.61 -13.24 2.69
N CYS A 174 17.47 -13.89 2.47
CA CYS A 174 16.19 -13.55 3.06
C CYS A 174 15.50 -14.78 3.63
N LEU A 175 14.54 -14.53 4.52
CA LEU A 175 13.59 -15.52 5.02
C LEU A 175 12.21 -15.29 4.42
N LEU A 176 11.83 -14.02 4.26
CA LEU A 176 10.53 -13.58 3.76
C LEU A 176 10.71 -12.48 2.72
N THR A 177 9.72 -12.32 1.85
CA THR A 177 9.69 -11.23 0.85
C THR A 177 9.80 -9.84 1.49
N TRP A 178 9.26 -9.68 2.71
CA TRP A 178 9.36 -8.46 3.52
C TRP A 178 10.78 -8.07 3.91
N ASP A 179 11.71 -9.02 3.92
CA ASP A 179 13.12 -8.73 4.20
C ASP A 179 13.78 -8.00 3.04
N CYS A 180 13.28 -8.19 1.81
CA CYS A 180 13.89 -7.67 0.59
C CYS A 180 13.43 -6.25 0.30
N GLN A 181 14.24 -5.44 -0.36
CA GLN A 181 13.86 -4.11 -0.85
C GLN A 181 12.66 -4.15 -1.82
N ASP A 182 11.99 -3.02 -2.02
CA ASP A 182 10.83 -2.95 -2.91
C ASP A 182 11.16 -3.40 -4.35
N GLY A 183 10.21 -4.10 -4.96
CA GLY A 183 10.37 -4.71 -6.29
C GLY A 183 11.16 -6.02 -6.31
N LEU A 184 11.69 -6.46 -5.16
CA LEU A 184 12.28 -7.78 -4.97
C LEU A 184 11.31 -8.72 -4.24
N TYR A 185 11.59 -10.01 -4.30
CA TYR A 185 10.92 -11.05 -3.51
C TYR A 185 11.93 -12.07 -2.98
N CYS A 186 11.55 -12.81 -1.95
CA CYS A 186 12.44 -13.84 -1.40
C CYS A 186 12.31 -15.14 -2.18
N ALA A 187 13.23 -15.38 -3.12
CA ALA A 187 13.24 -16.58 -3.95
C ALA A 187 13.92 -17.73 -3.21
N GLY A 188 13.15 -18.78 -2.89
CA GLY A 188 13.67 -20.01 -2.28
C GLY A 188 12.68 -20.64 -1.33
N VAL A 189 13.17 -21.58 -0.52
CA VAL A 189 12.42 -22.14 0.61
C VAL A 189 12.87 -21.48 1.91
N PHE A 190 12.00 -21.52 2.91
CA PHE A 190 12.22 -20.86 4.20
C PHE A 190 13.63 -21.16 4.75
N GLY A 191 14.39 -20.11 5.06
CA GLY A 191 15.75 -20.22 5.57
C GLY A 191 16.86 -20.23 4.53
N THR A 192 16.59 -20.42 3.24
CA THR A 192 17.62 -20.51 2.18
C THR A 192 17.36 -19.58 0.99
N GLY A 193 16.47 -18.60 1.13
CA GLY A 193 16.12 -17.71 0.04
C GLY A 193 17.16 -16.62 -0.21
N SER A 194 17.12 -16.06 -1.42
CA SER A 194 17.79 -14.80 -1.77
C SER A 194 16.78 -13.79 -2.32
N CYS A 195 17.04 -12.51 -2.11
CA CYS A 195 16.23 -11.46 -2.68
C CYS A 195 16.48 -11.35 -4.18
N GLU A 196 15.46 -11.67 -4.98
CA GLU A 196 15.56 -11.65 -6.44
C GLU A 196 14.55 -10.67 -7.04
N PRO A 197 14.81 -10.12 -8.23
CA PRO A 197 13.83 -9.33 -8.96
C PRO A 197 12.58 -10.16 -9.25
N ARG A 198 11.41 -9.57 -9.08
CA ARG A 198 10.16 -10.21 -9.49
C ARG A 198 10.18 -10.56 -10.98
N GLN A 199 9.58 -11.69 -11.31
CA GLN A 199 9.61 -12.27 -12.65
C GLN A 199 8.62 -11.57 -13.58
N ALA A 200 9.00 -11.47 -14.85
CA ALA A 200 8.13 -10.93 -15.90
C ALA A 200 7.00 -11.89 -16.27
N ASP A 201 5.95 -11.36 -16.91
CA ASP A 201 4.84 -12.16 -17.42
C ASP A 201 5.31 -13.31 -18.35
N GLY A 202 4.69 -14.47 -18.21
CA GLY A 202 5.03 -15.72 -18.89
C GLY A 202 6.11 -16.56 -18.20
N ALA A 203 6.82 -16.02 -17.21
CA ALA A 203 7.82 -16.76 -16.45
C ALA A 203 7.17 -17.72 -15.42
N PHE A 204 7.94 -18.71 -14.95
CA PHE A 204 7.44 -19.70 -13.99
C PHE A 204 7.40 -19.13 -12.57
N CYS A 205 6.25 -19.27 -11.91
CA CYS A 205 6.07 -18.82 -10.53
C CYS A 205 5.52 -19.93 -9.64
N VAL A 206 5.81 -19.81 -8.35
CA VAL A 206 5.29 -20.69 -7.29
C VAL A 206 4.23 -20.00 -6.44
N ASN A 207 4.23 -18.67 -6.43
CA ASN A 207 3.29 -17.82 -5.72
C ASN A 207 3.24 -16.44 -6.40
N ASP A 208 2.28 -15.62 -5.98
CA ASP A 208 2.03 -14.29 -6.54
C ASP A 208 3.22 -13.35 -6.37
N GLU A 209 3.86 -13.36 -5.20
CA GLU A 209 5.00 -12.48 -4.87
C GLU A 209 6.19 -12.65 -5.82
N ALA A 210 6.34 -13.83 -6.44
CA ALA A 210 7.37 -14.08 -7.43
C ALA A 210 7.16 -13.28 -8.73
N CYS A 211 5.96 -12.77 -9.01
CA CYS A 211 5.61 -12.11 -10.25
C CYS A 211 5.60 -10.60 -10.11
N ALA A 212 6.11 -9.87 -11.12
CA ALA A 212 6.08 -8.42 -11.15
C ALA A 212 4.63 -7.90 -11.10
N SER A 213 3.72 -8.65 -11.73
CA SER A 213 2.28 -8.44 -11.68
C SER A 213 1.62 -8.83 -10.36
N LEU A 214 2.31 -9.47 -9.42
CA LEU A 214 1.70 -10.10 -8.24
C LEU A 214 0.58 -11.11 -8.57
N VAL A 215 0.61 -11.74 -9.74
CA VAL A 215 -0.38 -12.75 -10.12
C VAL A 215 0.31 -13.96 -10.72
N CYS A 216 0.24 -15.08 -10.01
CA CYS A 216 0.74 -16.37 -10.40
C CYS A 216 -0.42 -17.33 -10.70
N ARG A 217 -0.77 -17.46 -11.98
CA ARG A 217 -1.89 -18.32 -12.39
C ARG A 217 -1.35 -19.57 -13.07
N THR A 218 -1.75 -20.74 -12.56
CA THR A 218 -1.35 -22.04 -13.12
C THR A 218 0.19 -22.21 -13.25
N GLY A 219 0.94 -21.64 -12.30
CA GLY A 219 2.41 -21.70 -12.29
C GLY A 219 3.11 -20.73 -13.25
N GLN A 220 2.40 -19.75 -13.80
CA GLN A 220 2.96 -18.71 -14.66
C GLN A 220 2.57 -17.32 -14.20
N CYS A 221 3.52 -16.39 -14.28
CA CYS A 221 3.24 -14.98 -14.09
C CYS A 221 2.34 -14.50 -15.22
N VAL A 222 1.24 -13.84 -14.87
CA VAL A 222 0.30 -13.28 -15.85
C VAL A 222 0.08 -11.80 -15.59
N PRO A 223 -0.27 -10.99 -16.60
CA PRO A 223 -0.61 -9.60 -16.38
C PRO A 223 -1.74 -9.47 -15.35
N ARG A 224 -1.59 -8.51 -14.42
CA ARG A 224 -2.62 -8.16 -13.44
C ARG A 224 -3.82 -7.52 -14.13
N THR A 225 -5.04 -7.96 -13.82
CA THR A 225 -6.28 -7.32 -14.32
C THR A 225 -7.02 -6.60 -13.20
N LEU A 226 -8.09 -5.87 -13.54
CA LEU A 226 -8.97 -5.27 -12.53
C LEU A 226 -9.60 -6.34 -11.64
N GLU A 227 -9.92 -7.51 -12.21
CA GLU A 227 -10.44 -8.63 -11.46
C GLU A 227 -9.49 -9.09 -10.35
N ASP A 228 -8.21 -9.24 -10.67
CA ASP A 228 -7.20 -9.66 -9.69
C ASP A 228 -7.03 -8.64 -8.54
N VAL A 229 -7.30 -7.36 -8.79
CA VAL A 229 -7.11 -6.27 -7.81
C VAL A 229 -8.35 -6.00 -6.96
N TYR A 230 -9.52 -6.03 -7.58
CA TYR A 230 -10.75 -5.50 -6.97
C TYR A 230 -11.82 -6.55 -6.68
N CYS A 231 -11.73 -7.77 -7.26
CA CYS A 231 -12.79 -8.79 -7.11
C CYS A 231 -12.49 -9.87 -6.07
N GLY A 232 -11.33 -9.85 -5.40
CA GLY A 232 -10.88 -10.92 -4.49
C GLY A 232 -11.60 -11.00 -3.14
N MET A 233 -12.64 -10.20 -2.89
CA MET A 233 -13.37 -10.21 -1.61
C MET A 233 -14.57 -11.18 -1.56
N ASP A 234 -14.92 -11.81 -2.68
CA ASP A 234 -16.10 -12.69 -2.82
C ASP A 234 -15.81 -14.20 -2.63
N GLU A 235 -14.55 -14.58 -2.35
CA GLU A 235 -14.13 -15.98 -2.14
C GLU A 235 -13.97 -16.35 -0.65
#